data_AF-A0A316RT66-F1
#
_entry.id   AF-A0A316RT66-F1
#
_cell.length_a   1.000
_cell.length_b   1.000
_cell.length_c   1.000
_cell.angle_alpha   90.00
_cell.angle_beta   90.00
_cell.angle_gamma   90.00
#
_symmetry.space_group_name_H-M   'P 1'
#
loop_
_entity.id
_entity.type
_entity.pdbx_description
1 polymer ?
#
loop_
_entity_poly.entity_id
_entity_poly.type
_entity_poly.pdbx_seq_one_letter_code
_entity_poly.pdbx_strand_id
1 'polypeptide(L)'
;MVRRLLRRSPGRRLRSSDLRVHGVGRRAGAGTGGTAPAAVAFRGKKKRENCGGLLGQGPTSTGGERLKVKTLISIGSSLSLALALGGCAAPAVDAGSGPAPEGSKGVVEDRAADAVPDAGDNQAQADDVSGASDDPADATPIPASLADDLRASLHISERCYEDLDHGPKPADCQKYIVLHDTEGDSSPADTIDWWESNGNLVAAHFVVGKDGSIAQCVPLDRIAHHAGFGDAGKNALYGVEDESRDDKLGTQPIGPTHPDYGMNSWSVGIEIVHVGGSGDYPKVQLEALDGLVAYIDAYYGFESTIIDHKAWRDGNSDTSPEFAAYLANYQETRTHDGQSR
;
A
#
# COMPACT_ATOMS: atom_id res chain seq x y z
N MET A 1 -34.17 40.13 30.66
CA MET A 1 -33.97 41.09 29.56
C MET A 1 -32.65 40.73 28.87
N VAL A 2 -32.71 39.84 27.88
CA VAL A 2 -31.53 39.17 27.28
C VAL A 2 -31.16 39.90 25.98
N ARG A 3 -29.91 40.39 25.86
CA ARG A 3 -29.35 40.94 24.62
C ARG A 3 -28.29 40.00 24.03
N ARG A 4 -28.76 39.26 23.02
CA ARG A 4 -28.13 38.92 21.73
C ARG A 4 -26.66 39.32 21.52
N LEU A 5 -25.81 38.34 21.22
CA LEU A 5 -24.60 38.50 20.39
C LEU A 5 -24.45 37.27 19.49
N LEU A 6 -24.95 37.41 18.27
CA LEU A 6 -24.67 36.52 17.14
C LEU A 6 -23.30 36.90 16.58
N ARG A 7 -22.31 36.02 16.66
CA ARG A 7 -21.06 36.15 15.90
C ARG A 7 -21.20 35.40 14.57
N ARG A 8 -20.95 36.13 13.49
CA ARG A 8 -20.96 35.69 12.09
C ARG A 8 -19.65 35.00 11.74
N SER A 9 -19.73 33.90 11.01
CA SER A 9 -18.60 33.21 10.35
C SER A 9 -18.04 34.03 9.18
N PRO A 10 -16.72 34.01 8.92
CA PRO A 10 -16.16 34.57 7.70
C PRO A 10 -16.25 33.60 6.52
N GLY A 11 -16.63 34.16 5.36
CA GLY A 11 -17.04 33.45 4.16
C GLY A 11 -15.93 32.85 3.30
N ARG A 12 -16.31 31.77 2.63
CA ARG A 12 -15.63 31.03 1.57
C ARG A 12 -15.55 31.90 0.31
N ARG A 13 -14.35 32.17 -0.22
CA ARG A 13 -14.16 32.74 -1.56
C ARG A 13 -14.15 31.62 -2.59
N LEU A 14 -15.18 31.55 -3.42
CA LEU A 14 -15.17 30.83 -4.69
C LEU A 14 -14.53 31.74 -5.75
N ARG A 15 -13.50 31.27 -6.46
CA ARG A 15 -13.03 31.91 -7.69
C ARG A 15 -13.53 31.10 -8.89
N SER A 16 -14.43 31.75 -9.62
CA SER A 16 -14.79 31.43 -11.01
C SER A 16 -13.86 32.21 -11.92
N SER A 17 -13.29 31.57 -12.93
CA SER A 17 -12.75 32.25 -14.11
C SER A 17 -12.83 31.33 -15.32
N ASP A 18 -13.98 31.35 -15.98
CA ASP A 18 -14.07 31.22 -17.43
C ASP A 18 -13.71 32.57 -18.07
N LEU A 19 -12.79 32.57 -19.03
CA LEU A 19 -12.65 33.67 -19.99
C LEU A 19 -12.17 33.12 -21.34
N ARG A 20 -13.16 32.93 -22.23
CA ARG A 20 -12.98 32.84 -23.67
C ARG A 20 -12.42 34.16 -24.20
N VAL A 21 -11.45 34.08 -25.12
CA VAL A 21 -11.09 35.18 -26.03
C VAL A 21 -11.25 34.69 -27.47
N HIS A 22 -12.09 35.39 -28.23
CA HIS A 22 -12.16 35.35 -29.70
C HIS A 22 -11.43 36.56 -30.29
N GLY A 23 -10.78 36.37 -31.45
CA GLY A 23 -10.22 37.44 -32.29
C GLY A 23 -9.20 36.88 -33.30
N VAL A 24 -9.63 36.24 -34.39
CA VAL A 24 -9.80 36.80 -35.75
C VAL A 24 -8.50 37.23 -36.44
N GLY A 25 -8.18 36.56 -37.56
CA GLY A 25 -7.62 37.22 -38.74
C GLY A 25 -6.42 36.54 -39.42
N ARG A 26 -6.64 35.58 -40.33
CA ARG A 26 -5.74 35.37 -41.48
C ARG A 26 -6.52 35.01 -42.75
N ARG A 27 -6.24 35.75 -43.82
CA ARG A 27 -6.74 35.58 -45.19
C ARG A 27 -6.11 34.34 -45.84
N ALA A 28 -6.93 33.63 -46.61
CA ALA A 28 -6.53 32.58 -47.52
C ALA A 28 -6.18 33.14 -48.92
N GLY A 29 -5.17 32.56 -49.54
CA GLY A 29 -4.85 32.61 -50.98
C GLY A 29 -4.72 31.17 -51.51
N ALA A 30 -5.12 30.98 -52.76
CA ALA A 30 -5.49 29.73 -53.44
C ALA A 30 -4.37 28.70 -53.68
N GLY A 31 -4.75 27.43 -53.92
CA GLY A 31 -3.86 26.44 -54.56
C GLY A 31 -4.20 24.94 -54.40
N THR A 32 -5.24 24.46 -55.10
CA THR A 32 -5.43 23.15 -55.79
C THR A 32 -4.85 21.80 -55.31
N GLY A 33 -5.75 20.79 -55.25
CA GLY A 33 -5.51 19.34 -55.51
C GLY A 33 -5.29 18.47 -54.26
N GLY A 34 -5.93 17.32 -54.02
CA GLY A 34 -6.87 16.46 -54.75
C GLY A 34 -7.16 15.19 -53.91
N THR A 35 -8.26 14.51 -54.26
CA THR A 35 -8.66 13.11 -53.94
C THR A 35 -9.07 12.72 -52.50
N ALA A 36 -10.33 12.28 -52.38
CA ALA A 36 -10.94 11.54 -51.26
C ALA A 36 -11.43 10.15 -51.75
N PRO A 37 -11.69 9.20 -50.84
CA PRO A 37 -13.00 8.54 -50.83
C PRO A 37 -13.54 8.40 -49.39
N ALA A 38 -14.79 8.82 -49.11
CA ALA A 38 -16.06 8.08 -49.26
C ALA A 38 -16.38 7.16 -48.06
N ALA A 39 -17.27 7.65 -47.21
CA ALA A 39 -18.02 6.89 -46.21
C ALA A 39 -19.24 6.23 -46.86
N VAL A 40 -19.60 5.02 -46.43
CA VAL A 40 -20.88 4.37 -46.77
C VAL A 40 -21.53 3.83 -45.50
N ALA A 41 -22.77 4.25 -45.29
CA ALA A 41 -23.66 3.81 -44.23
C ALA A 41 -24.53 2.62 -44.66
N PHE A 42 -24.80 1.75 -43.69
CA PHE A 42 -26.05 1.04 -43.38
C PHE A 42 -27.04 0.69 -44.52
N ARG A 43 -27.32 -0.61 -44.69
CA ARG A 43 -28.69 -1.15 -44.71
C ARG A 43 -28.71 -2.68 -44.62
N GLY A 44 -29.45 -3.21 -43.63
CA GLY A 44 -29.76 -4.63 -43.52
C GLY A 44 -30.84 -5.09 -44.50
N LYS A 45 -30.98 -6.41 -44.62
CA LYS A 45 -32.25 -7.06 -44.99
C LYS A 45 -32.30 -8.51 -44.50
N LYS A 46 -33.50 -8.83 -44.03
CA LYS A 46 -33.98 -10.04 -43.37
C LYS A 46 -34.44 -11.10 -44.39
N LYS A 47 -34.41 -12.37 -43.94
CA LYS A 47 -35.35 -13.48 -44.21
C LYS A 47 -35.30 -14.20 -45.57
N ARG A 48 -35.14 -15.53 -45.54
CA ARG A 48 -36.24 -16.52 -45.73
C ARG A 48 -35.77 -17.98 -45.57
N GLU A 49 -36.71 -18.78 -45.09
CA GLU A 49 -36.65 -20.20 -44.74
C GLU A 49 -36.98 -21.15 -45.92
N ASN A 50 -36.64 -22.43 -45.70
CA ASN A 50 -37.31 -23.68 -46.11
C ASN A 50 -37.34 -24.14 -47.58
N CYS A 51 -36.86 -25.37 -47.84
CA CYS A 51 -37.68 -26.59 -47.97
C CYS A 51 -36.89 -27.83 -48.44
N GLY A 52 -37.13 -28.98 -47.80
CA GLY A 52 -37.14 -30.37 -48.33
C GLY A 52 -35.83 -30.98 -48.86
N GLY A 53 -35.53 -32.28 -48.76
CA GLY A 53 -36.24 -33.45 -48.27
C GLY A 53 -35.53 -34.74 -48.73
N LEU A 54 -35.45 -35.72 -47.82
CA LEU A 54 -35.47 -37.19 -47.98
C LEU A 54 -34.47 -37.98 -48.90
N LEU A 55 -33.81 -38.93 -48.22
CA LEU A 55 -33.59 -40.36 -48.52
C LEU A 55 -32.63 -40.83 -49.63
N GLY A 56 -31.74 -41.76 -49.26
CA GLY A 56 -31.09 -42.71 -50.18
C GLY A 56 -29.94 -43.51 -49.54
N GLN A 57 -30.04 -44.85 -49.57
CA GLN A 57 -29.22 -45.87 -48.90
C GLN A 57 -27.82 -46.10 -49.57
N GLY A 58 -26.91 -46.80 -48.86
CA GLY A 58 -25.54 -47.18 -49.29
C GLY A 58 -25.46 -48.23 -50.44
N PRO A 59 -24.34 -48.99 -50.67
CA PRO A 59 -23.30 -49.38 -49.70
C PRO A 59 -21.82 -49.53 -50.24
N THR A 60 -20.96 -50.05 -49.35
CA THR A 60 -19.68 -50.81 -49.51
C THR A 60 -18.37 -50.17 -49.99
N SER A 61 -17.41 -50.14 -49.04
CA SER A 61 -16.06 -50.74 -49.05
C SER A 61 -15.09 -50.48 -50.21
N THR A 62 -13.94 -49.87 -49.89
CA THR A 62 -12.61 -50.49 -50.04
C THR A 62 -11.59 -49.78 -49.15
N GLY A 63 -10.80 -50.57 -48.42
CA GLY A 63 -9.73 -50.11 -47.55
C GLY A 63 -8.51 -49.56 -48.31
N GLY A 64 -7.67 -48.85 -47.56
CA GLY A 64 -6.41 -48.30 -48.04
C GLY A 64 -5.74 -47.51 -46.92
N GLU A 65 -5.14 -48.22 -45.96
CA GLU A 65 -4.20 -47.64 -45.01
C GLU A 65 -3.00 -47.05 -45.77
N ARG A 66 -2.71 -45.77 -45.52
CA ARG A 66 -1.36 -45.20 -45.70
C ARG A 66 -0.99 -44.45 -44.44
N LEU A 67 -0.09 -45.09 -43.69
CA LEU A 67 0.70 -44.55 -42.60
C LEU A 67 1.31 -43.20 -43.03
N LYS A 68 0.89 -42.10 -42.39
CA LYS A 68 1.61 -40.82 -42.44
C LYS A 68 2.36 -40.65 -41.13
N VAL A 69 3.67 -40.88 -41.20
CA VAL A 69 4.65 -40.42 -40.22
C VAL A 69 4.50 -38.90 -40.09
N LYS A 70 4.12 -38.44 -38.90
CA LYS A 70 4.25 -37.04 -38.49
C LYS A 70 5.25 -36.99 -37.36
N THR A 71 6.42 -36.44 -37.68
CA THR A 71 7.41 -35.90 -36.76
C THR A 71 6.71 -34.93 -35.80
N LEU A 72 6.62 -35.30 -34.52
CA LEU A 72 6.21 -34.42 -33.44
C LEU A 72 7.48 -33.80 -32.86
N ILE A 73 7.62 -32.49 -33.05
CA ILE A 73 8.56 -31.65 -32.33
C ILE A 73 8.03 -31.57 -30.90
N SER A 74 8.77 -32.15 -29.97
CA SER A 74 8.54 -32.03 -28.53
C SER A 74 8.87 -30.60 -28.10
N ILE A 75 7.85 -29.80 -27.83
CA ILE A 75 7.97 -28.58 -27.03
C ILE A 75 7.66 -29.04 -25.61
N GLY A 76 8.68 -29.06 -24.76
CA GLY A 76 8.53 -29.30 -23.33
C GLY A 76 7.76 -28.15 -22.70
N SER A 77 6.47 -28.36 -22.47
CA SER A 77 5.70 -27.55 -21.53
C SER A 77 6.04 -28.03 -20.12
N SER A 78 6.86 -27.24 -19.41
CA SER A 78 6.97 -27.33 -17.96
C SER A 78 5.65 -26.87 -17.35
N LEU A 79 4.86 -27.85 -16.94
CA LEU A 79 3.61 -27.68 -16.22
C LEU A 79 3.93 -27.32 -14.76
N SER A 80 4.06 -26.03 -14.44
CA SER A 80 4.08 -25.58 -13.05
C SER A 80 2.66 -25.58 -12.51
N LEU A 81 2.37 -26.62 -11.73
CA LEU A 81 1.11 -26.84 -11.04
C LEU A 81 0.98 -25.83 -9.89
N ALA A 82 0.21 -24.76 -10.10
CA ALA A 82 -0.26 -23.91 -9.00
C ALA A 82 -1.36 -24.66 -8.24
N LEU A 83 -1.01 -25.21 -7.06
CA LEU A 83 -2.00 -25.69 -6.10
C LEU A 83 -2.54 -24.51 -5.31
N ALA A 84 -3.77 -24.11 -5.66
CA ALA A 84 -4.69 -23.44 -4.74
C ALA A 84 -5.52 -24.48 -3.99
N LEU A 85 -5.84 -24.15 -2.73
CA LEU A 85 -6.76 -24.77 -1.77
C LEU A 85 -6.20 -25.89 -0.87
N GLY A 86 -6.21 -25.62 0.44
CA GLY A 86 -6.06 -26.65 1.47
C GLY A 86 -5.88 -26.08 2.87
N GLY A 87 -6.95 -25.52 3.46
CA GLY A 87 -7.03 -25.41 4.91
C GLY A 87 -6.93 -26.79 5.54
N CYS A 88 -6.03 -26.95 6.52
CA CYS A 88 -5.96 -28.16 7.34
C CYS A 88 -6.23 -27.80 8.79
N ALA A 89 -7.40 -28.25 9.26
CA ALA A 89 -7.75 -28.34 10.66
C ALA A 89 -6.78 -29.28 11.40
N ALA A 90 -6.34 -28.85 12.58
CA ALA A 90 -5.66 -29.72 13.53
C ALA A 90 -6.67 -30.69 14.19
N PRO A 91 -6.29 -31.96 14.45
CA PRO A 91 -7.16 -32.86 15.19
C PRO A 91 -7.09 -32.55 16.69
N ALA A 92 -8.25 -32.50 17.33
CA ALA A 92 -8.40 -32.53 18.79
C ALA A 92 -8.70 -33.97 19.25
N VAL A 93 -7.94 -34.44 20.25
CA VAL A 93 -8.28 -35.21 21.48
C VAL A 93 -6.93 -35.77 22.02
N ASP A 94 -6.58 -35.71 23.30
CA ASP A 94 -7.29 -36.31 24.44
C ASP A 94 -6.78 -35.73 25.78
N ALA A 95 -7.65 -35.71 26.79
CA ALA A 95 -7.40 -35.21 28.14
C ALA A 95 -6.90 -36.34 29.05
N GLY A 96 -5.84 -36.08 29.83
CA GLY A 96 -5.31 -37.04 30.81
C GLY A 96 -4.47 -36.41 31.93
N SER A 97 -5.14 -36.10 33.05
CA SER A 97 -4.74 -36.05 34.48
C SER A 97 -3.26 -36.01 34.94
N GLY A 98 -2.84 -34.83 35.45
CA GLY A 98 -2.03 -34.52 36.67
C GLY A 98 -0.63 -35.14 36.93
N PRO A 99 0.11 -34.76 38.01
CA PRO A 99 -0.06 -33.64 38.96
C PRO A 99 1.18 -32.69 39.08
N ALA A 100 1.03 -31.60 39.85
CA ALA A 100 2.05 -30.59 40.19
C ALA A 100 2.87 -30.95 41.46
N PRO A 101 4.00 -30.24 41.70
CA PRO A 101 4.33 -29.74 43.04
C PRO A 101 4.86 -28.28 43.02
N GLU A 102 4.34 -27.38 43.86
CA GLU A 102 4.80 -26.93 45.20
C GLU A 102 5.69 -25.68 45.20
N GLY A 103 5.32 -24.69 46.02
CA GLY A 103 6.06 -23.45 46.27
C GLY A 103 5.39 -22.53 47.31
N SER A 104 5.68 -22.79 48.59
CA SER A 104 5.31 -22.09 49.84
C SER A 104 5.53 -20.56 49.82
N LYS A 105 4.53 -19.71 50.15
CA LYS A 105 4.22 -19.05 51.46
C LYS A 105 5.36 -18.38 52.26
N GLY A 106 5.14 -17.08 52.55
CA GLY A 106 5.48 -16.37 53.80
C GLY A 106 6.83 -15.65 53.85
N VAL A 107 7.09 -14.57 54.60
CA VAL A 107 6.36 -13.67 55.54
C VAL A 107 7.27 -12.42 55.72
N VAL A 108 6.65 -11.29 56.06
CA VAL A 108 7.20 -9.97 56.43
C VAL A 108 7.88 -9.99 57.80
N GLU A 109 9.00 -9.29 58.00
CA GLU A 109 9.45 -8.80 59.32
C GLU A 109 10.22 -7.46 59.23
N ASP A 110 10.18 -6.75 60.35
CA ASP A 110 10.33 -5.31 60.61
C ASP A 110 11.63 -5.02 61.41
N ARG A 111 11.97 -3.72 61.55
CA ARG A 111 12.93 -3.07 62.49
C ARG A 111 14.41 -2.98 62.02
N ALA A 112 15.19 -1.93 62.31
CA ALA A 112 15.01 -0.74 63.16
C ALA A 112 16.12 0.32 62.89
N ALA A 113 15.86 1.57 63.33
CA ALA A 113 16.75 2.56 64.00
C ALA A 113 18.02 3.05 63.26
N ASP A 114 18.54 4.28 63.36
CA ASP A 114 18.40 5.41 64.29
C ASP A 114 19.03 6.69 63.67
N ALA A 115 18.76 7.84 64.32
CA ALA A 115 19.56 9.08 64.41
C ALA A 115 19.15 10.33 63.57
N VAL A 116 18.75 11.35 64.33
CA VAL A 116 18.62 12.80 64.07
C VAL A 116 19.77 13.50 64.85
N PRO A 117 20.00 14.85 64.89
CA PRO A 117 19.56 16.00 64.08
C PRO A 117 20.70 17.03 63.76
N ASP A 118 20.35 18.15 63.10
CA ASP A 118 20.59 19.54 63.58
C ASP A 118 21.22 20.57 62.60
N ALA A 119 20.57 21.75 62.63
CA ALA A 119 20.93 23.14 62.32
C ALA A 119 21.79 23.56 61.11
N GLY A 120 21.31 24.60 60.42
CA GLY A 120 22.16 25.55 59.69
C GLY A 120 21.40 26.49 58.76
N ASP A 121 20.93 27.62 59.28
CA ASP A 121 20.55 28.80 58.50
C ASP A 121 21.69 29.29 57.59
N ASN A 122 21.35 29.78 56.39
CA ASN A 122 21.93 31.03 55.86
C ASN A 122 21.13 31.58 54.68
N GLN A 123 20.74 32.85 54.82
CA GLN A 123 20.23 33.73 53.78
C GLN A 123 21.33 34.11 52.76
N ALA A 124 20.97 34.32 51.49
CA ALA A 124 21.17 35.60 50.78
C ALA A 124 20.73 35.53 49.30
N GLN A 125 19.83 36.45 48.95
CA GLN A 125 19.74 37.30 47.74
C GLN A 125 20.20 36.79 46.36
N ALA A 126 19.28 36.87 45.39
CA ALA A 126 19.41 37.58 44.10
C ALA A 126 18.06 37.41 43.36
N ASP A 127 17.25 38.45 43.23
CA ASP A 127 17.20 39.42 42.13
C ASP A 127 16.06 39.10 41.15
N ASP A 128 15.10 40.02 41.18
CA ASP A 128 14.01 40.21 40.24
C ASP A 128 14.54 40.72 38.90
N VAL A 129 14.35 39.95 37.82
CA VAL A 129 14.17 40.51 36.47
C VAL A 129 13.14 39.69 35.70
N SER A 130 12.03 40.35 35.44
CA SER A 130 10.97 40.03 34.49
C SER A 130 11.43 39.71 33.06
N GLY A 131 10.76 38.74 32.42
CA GLY A 131 10.29 38.90 31.05
C GLY A 131 11.17 38.32 29.94
N ALA A 132 10.88 37.08 29.56
CA ALA A 132 10.94 36.64 28.17
C ALA A 132 9.81 35.61 27.96
N SER A 133 8.86 36.00 27.12
CA SER A 133 7.79 35.17 26.60
C SER A 133 8.37 34.14 25.64
N ASP A 134 8.30 32.86 26.00
CA ASP A 134 8.55 31.75 25.09
C ASP A 134 7.33 31.59 24.16
N ASP A 135 7.38 32.23 23.00
CA ASP A 135 6.48 31.90 21.88
C ASP A 135 6.97 30.61 21.21
N PRO A 136 6.16 29.54 21.13
CA PRO A 136 6.47 28.36 20.37
C PRO A 136 5.99 28.57 18.93
N ALA A 137 6.78 29.27 18.13
CA ALA A 137 6.46 29.48 16.72
C ALA A 137 7.72 29.63 15.87
N ASP A 138 8.50 28.55 15.78
CA ASP A 138 9.41 28.36 14.64
C ASP A 138 9.31 26.92 14.12
N ALA A 139 8.10 26.55 13.72
CA ALA A 139 7.95 25.49 12.72
C ALA A 139 7.99 26.18 11.36
N THR A 140 9.19 26.39 10.82
CA THR A 140 9.35 26.72 9.41
C THR A 140 8.53 25.69 8.61
N PRO A 141 7.54 26.11 7.80
CA PRO A 141 6.83 25.17 6.94
C PRO A 141 7.88 24.53 6.05
N ILE A 142 8.01 23.19 6.07
CA ILE A 142 8.71 22.46 5.01
C ILE A 142 8.09 22.99 3.71
N PRO A 143 8.84 23.72 2.87
CA PRO A 143 8.24 24.30 1.69
C PRO A 143 7.77 23.15 0.82
N ALA A 144 6.57 23.26 0.23
CA ALA A 144 6.04 22.28 -0.73
C ALA A 144 7.06 21.90 -1.82
N SER A 145 8.07 22.75 -2.07
CA SER A 145 9.22 22.47 -2.93
C SER A 145 10.07 21.27 -2.48
N LEU A 146 10.22 20.96 -1.19
CA LEU A 146 11.08 19.83 -0.77
C LEU A 146 10.49 18.49 -1.20
N ALA A 147 9.20 18.27 -0.98
CA ALA A 147 8.53 17.04 -1.39
C ALA A 147 8.53 16.92 -2.93
N ASP A 148 8.32 18.04 -3.65
CA ASP A 148 8.38 18.08 -5.11
C ASP A 148 9.81 17.78 -5.64
N ASP A 149 10.84 18.35 -5.02
CA ASP A 149 12.24 18.13 -5.38
C ASP A 149 12.67 16.67 -5.13
N LEU A 150 12.26 16.09 -3.99
CA LEU A 150 12.48 14.68 -3.68
C LEU A 150 11.73 13.76 -4.64
N ARG A 151 10.47 14.07 -4.95
CA ARG A 151 9.70 13.31 -5.95
C ARG A 151 10.40 13.33 -7.31
N ALA A 152 10.89 14.50 -7.72
CA ALA A 152 11.56 14.68 -9.00
C ALA A 152 12.89 13.91 -9.07
N SER A 153 13.66 13.84 -7.98
CA SER A 153 14.94 13.12 -7.93
C SER A 153 14.77 11.60 -7.96
N LEU A 154 13.64 11.08 -7.48
CA LEU A 154 13.34 9.65 -7.47
C LEU A 154 12.88 9.08 -8.82
N HIS A 155 12.58 9.93 -9.80
CA HIS A 155 12.11 9.51 -11.13
C HIS A 155 10.94 8.50 -11.09
N ILE A 156 10.00 8.71 -10.16
CA ILE A 156 8.86 7.80 -9.94
C ILE A 156 8.02 7.67 -11.20
N SER A 157 7.81 6.43 -11.64
CA SER A 157 6.88 6.12 -12.72
C SER A 157 5.45 5.98 -12.18
N GLU A 158 4.53 6.82 -12.66
CA GLU A 158 3.13 6.74 -12.25
C GLU A 158 2.37 5.72 -13.09
N ARG A 159 1.63 4.85 -12.40
CA ARG A 159 0.86 3.75 -13.00
C ARG A 159 -0.40 3.47 -12.19
N CYS A 160 -1.21 4.52 -12.02
CA CYS A 160 -2.38 4.49 -11.15
C CYS A 160 -3.63 3.98 -11.87
N TYR A 161 -4.40 3.13 -11.19
CA TYR A 161 -5.65 2.55 -11.66
C TYR A 161 -6.79 2.88 -10.70
N GLU A 162 -7.95 3.25 -11.24
CA GLU A 162 -9.11 3.68 -10.44
C GLU A 162 -9.73 2.56 -9.59
N ASP A 163 -9.57 1.30 -9.99
CA ASP A 163 -10.10 0.13 -9.30
C ASP A 163 -9.20 -0.37 -8.15
N LEU A 164 -7.95 0.08 -8.09
CA LEU A 164 -7.01 -0.15 -6.99
C LEU A 164 -6.98 0.99 -5.97
N ASP A 165 -7.84 1.99 -6.17
CA ASP A 165 -8.05 3.12 -5.29
C ASP A 165 -9.32 2.93 -4.46
N HIS A 166 -9.13 2.65 -3.17
CA HIS A 166 -10.21 2.23 -2.27
C HIS A 166 -10.79 3.36 -1.43
N GLY A 167 -10.54 4.62 -1.80
CA GLY A 167 -11.15 5.78 -1.18
C GLY A 167 -10.15 6.81 -0.65
N PRO A 168 -10.64 7.91 -0.06
CA PRO A 168 -9.79 9.02 0.37
C PRO A 168 -8.99 8.71 1.64
N LYS A 169 -7.70 9.03 1.62
CA LYS A 169 -6.80 9.00 2.77
C LYS A 169 -6.22 10.41 3.03
N PRO A 170 -6.95 11.29 3.74
CA PRO A 170 -6.42 12.59 4.10
C PRO A 170 -5.18 12.45 5.00
N ALA A 171 -4.35 13.50 5.04
CA ALA A 171 -3.05 13.48 5.73
C ALA A 171 -3.15 13.21 7.24
N ASP A 172 -4.25 13.60 7.89
CA ASP A 172 -4.51 13.33 9.32
C ASP A 172 -4.79 11.85 9.61
N CYS A 173 -5.07 11.06 8.57
CA CYS A 173 -5.16 9.61 8.67
C CYS A 173 -3.82 8.91 8.43
N GLN A 174 -2.76 9.60 8.03
CA GLN A 174 -1.47 8.96 7.85
C GLN A 174 -0.79 8.71 9.21
N LYS A 175 -0.51 7.45 9.52
CA LYS A 175 0.21 7.04 10.75
C LYS A 175 1.41 6.15 10.46
N TYR A 176 1.31 5.24 9.50
CA TYR A 176 2.30 4.19 9.29
C TYR A 176 2.83 4.14 7.85
N ILE A 177 4.09 3.72 7.71
CA ILE A 177 4.60 3.16 6.46
C ILE A 177 4.76 1.66 6.72
N VAL A 178 4.12 0.82 5.90
CA VAL A 178 4.22 -0.63 5.98
C VAL A 178 5.12 -1.12 4.86
N LEU A 179 6.21 -1.78 5.24
CA LEU A 179 7.16 -2.38 4.32
C LEU A 179 6.77 -3.83 4.04
N HIS A 180 6.83 -4.19 2.77
CA HIS A 180 6.48 -5.48 2.21
C HIS A 180 7.59 -5.97 1.28
N ASP A 181 7.66 -7.28 1.09
CA ASP A 181 8.32 -7.87 -0.07
C ASP A 181 7.25 -8.34 -1.04
N THR A 182 7.48 -8.12 -2.33
CA THR A 182 6.57 -8.63 -3.37
C THR A 182 6.51 -10.16 -3.43
N GLU A 183 7.45 -10.84 -2.76
CA GLU A 183 7.70 -12.28 -2.86
C GLU A 183 7.89 -12.76 -4.32
N GLY A 184 8.33 -11.86 -5.18
CA GLY A 184 8.53 -12.06 -6.61
C GLY A 184 9.71 -11.27 -7.14
N ASP A 185 10.06 -11.55 -8.41
CA ASP A 185 11.20 -10.94 -9.10
C ASP A 185 10.77 -10.06 -10.30
N SER A 186 9.47 -9.79 -10.41
CA SER A 186 8.91 -8.96 -11.48
C SER A 186 9.37 -7.50 -11.37
N SER A 187 9.41 -6.79 -12.50
CA SER A 187 9.66 -5.35 -12.47
C SER A 187 8.55 -4.60 -11.73
N PRO A 188 8.80 -3.40 -11.19
CA PRO A 188 7.75 -2.59 -10.55
C PRO A 188 6.49 -2.40 -11.41
N ALA A 189 6.66 -2.16 -12.72
CA ALA A 189 5.54 -1.99 -13.64
C ALA A 189 4.75 -3.30 -13.84
N ASP A 190 5.45 -4.43 -13.99
CA ASP A 190 4.82 -5.74 -14.19
C ASP A 190 4.08 -6.22 -12.92
N THR A 191 4.60 -5.91 -11.73
CA THR A 191 3.92 -6.19 -10.46
C THR A 191 2.59 -5.44 -10.38
N ILE A 192 2.57 -4.16 -10.76
CA ILE A 192 1.35 -3.36 -10.80
C ILE A 192 0.38 -3.88 -11.89
N ASP A 193 0.87 -4.24 -13.07
CA ASP A 193 0.05 -4.89 -14.12
C ASP A 193 -0.64 -6.15 -13.63
N TRP A 194 0.07 -6.95 -12.82
CA TRP A 194 -0.51 -8.15 -12.26
C TRP A 194 -1.60 -7.85 -11.23
N TRP A 195 -1.42 -6.83 -10.38
CA TRP A 195 -2.46 -6.40 -9.43
C TRP A 195 -3.74 -5.96 -10.13
N GLU A 196 -3.64 -5.12 -11.15
CA GLU A 196 -4.80 -4.66 -11.92
C GLU A 196 -5.51 -5.82 -12.62
N SER A 197 -4.76 -6.71 -13.26
CA SER A 197 -5.35 -7.74 -14.11
C SER A 197 -5.93 -8.95 -13.35
N ASN A 198 -5.58 -9.14 -12.08
CA ASN A 198 -5.96 -10.34 -11.33
C ASN A 198 -7.35 -10.27 -10.68
N GLY A 199 -7.96 -9.07 -10.57
CA GLY A 199 -9.29 -8.86 -10.02
C GLY A 199 -9.45 -9.04 -8.51
N ASN A 200 -8.34 -9.21 -7.77
CA ASN A 200 -8.33 -9.31 -6.30
C ASN A 200 -8.38 -7.93 -5.62
N LEU A 201 -8.12 -6.86 -6.39
CA LEU A 201 -8.13 -5.48 -5.92
C LEU A 201 -7.13 -5.23 -4.76
N VAL A 202 -6.03 -5.97 -4.75
CA VAL A 202 -4.90 -5.73 -3.83
C VAL A 202 -3.90 -4.83 -4.52
N ALA A 203 -3.30 -3.90 -3.78
CA ALA A 203 -2.26 -3.01 -4.28
C ALA A 203 -1.49 -2.39 -3.12
N ALA A 204 -0.25 -1.98 -3.38
CA ALA A 204 0.49 -1.05 -2.53
C ALA A 204 0.59 0.33 -3.17
N HIS A 205 1.06 1.33 -2.44
CA HIS A 205 1.23 2.66 -3.01
C HIS A 205 2.43 2.70 -3.96
N PHE A 206 3.52 2.04 -3.58
CA PHE A 206 4.76 2.00 -4.34
C PHE A 206 5.32 0.59 -4.47
N VAL A 207 6.08 0.37 -5.54
CA VAL A 207 6.96 -0.79 -5.72
C VAL A 207 8.38 -0.30 -6.00
N VAL A 208 9.38 -0.87 -5.33
CA VAL A 208 10.81 -0.56 -5.49
C VAL A 208 11.54 -1.75 -6.10
N GLY A 209 12.04 -1.58 -7.33
CA GLY A 209 12.77 -2.60 -8.09
C GLY A 209 14.19 -2.82 -7.59
N LYS A 210 14.74 -4.00 -7.89
CA LYS A 210 16.15 -4.35 -7.57
C LYS A 210 17.19 -3.43 -8.20
N ASP A 211 16.82 -2.74 -9.28
CA ASP A 211 17.64 -1.75 -9.97
C ASP A 211 17.48 -0.31 -9.44
N GLY A 212 16.67 -0.12 -8.39
CA GLY A 212 16.35 1.19 -7.81
C GLY A 212 15.21 1.93 -8.52
N SER A 213 14.57 1.33 -9.54
CA SER A 213 13.38 1.92 -10.16
C SER A 213 12.20 1.93 -9.18
N ILE A 214 11.40 3.00 -9.23
CA ILE A 214 10.19 3.14 -8.39
C ILE A 214 8.98 3.31 -9.29
N ALA A 215 7.92 2.55 -9.01
CA ALA A 215 6.61 2.75 -9.59
C ALA A 215 5.57 3.07 -8.51
N GLN A 216 4.67 4.01 -8.81
CA GLN A 216 3.54 4.37 -7.96
C GLN A 216 2.24 3.84 -8.55
N CYS A 217 1.48 3.08 -7.76
CA CYS A 217 0.19 2.50 -8.14
C CYS A 217 -0.99 3.26 -7.53
N VAL A 218 -0.85 3.77 -6.29
CA VAL A 218 -1.92 4.49 -5.60
C VAL A 218 -1.40 5.83 -5.09
N PRO A 219 -2.10 6.95 -5.34
CA PRO A 219 -1.71 8.24 -4.80
C PRO A 219 -1.67 8.25 -3.26
N LEU A 220 -0.79 9.06 -2.66
CA LEU A 220 -0.62 9.11 -1.20
C LEU A 220 -1.87 9.59 -0.44
N ASP A 221 -2.75 10.33 -1.09
CA ASP A 221 -4.02 10.79 -0.51
C ASP A 221 -5.19 9.81 -0.74
N ARG A 222 -4.89 8.57 -1.17
CA ARG A 222 -5.86 7.50 -1.44
C ARG A 222 -5.50 6.23 -0.68
N ILE A 223 -6.47 5.34 -0.49
CA ILE A 223 -6.32 4.08 0.24
C ILE A 223 -5.93 2.97 -0.76
N ALA A 224 -4.90 2.20 -0.42
CA ALA A 224 -4.53 0.97 -1.12
C ALA A 224 -4.79 -0.24 -0.22
N HIS A 225 -5.20 -1.37 -0.78
CA HIS A 225 -5.37 -2.64 -0.04
C HIS A 225 -4.07 -3.44 -0.01
N HIS A 226 -3.14 -3.09 0.88
CA HIS A 226 -1.82 -3.76 1.00
C HIS A 226 -1.67 -4.61 2.27
N ALA A 227 -2.25 -4.18 3.39
CA ALA A 227 -2.09 -4.85 4.69
C ALA A 227 -3.20 -5.89 4.94
N GLY A 228 -4.40 -5.63 4.45
CA GLY A 228 -5.56 -6.51 4.65
C GLY A 228 -5.87 -6.76 6.14
N PHE A 229 -6.33 -7.97 6.46
CA PHE A 229 -6.69 -8.35 7.83
C PHE A 229 -5.44 -8.61 8.70
N GLY A 230 -5.47 -8.11 9.94
CA GLY A 230 -4.47 -8.31 10.99
C GLY A 230 -5.05 -8.96 12.24
N ASP A 231 -4.19 -9.30 13.19
CA ASP A 231 -4.56 -10.08 14.37
C ASP A 231 -5.57 -9.36 15.28
N ALA A 232 -6.32 -10.13 16.07
CA ALA A 232 -7.29 -9.59 17.01
C ALA A 232 -6.61 -8.64 18.03
N GLY A 233 -7.07 -7.38 18.07
CA GLY A 233 -6.58 -6.34 18.97
C GLY A 233 -5.51 -5.43 18.37
N LYS A 234 -5.04 -5.68 17.15
CA LYS A 234 -4.05 -4.86 16.46
C LYS A 234 -4.61 -3.49 16.08
N ASN A 235 -5.90 -3.37 15.77
CA ASN A 235 -6.55 -2.07 15.59
C ASN A 235 -6.30 -1.17 16.83
N ALA A 236 -6.58 -1.70 18.02
CA ALA A 236 -6.38 -0.97 19.27
C ALA A 236 -4.89 -0.71 19.57
N LEU A 237 -4.02 -1.70 19.32
CA LEU A 237 -2.57 -1.57 19.53
C LEU A 237 -1.95 -0.44 18.70
N TYR A 238 -2.33 -0.34 17.43
CA TYR A 238 -1.84 0.68 16.50
C TYR A 238 -2.70 1.95 16.48
N GLY A 239 -3.74 2.01 17.33
CA GLY A 239 -4.69 3.12 17.34
C GLY A 239 -5.31 3.38 15.97
N VAL A 240 -5.51 2.36 15.16
CA VAL A 240 -6.22 2.42 13.88
C VAL A 240 -7.62 1.84 14.04
N GLU A 241 -8.50 2.18 13.11
CA GLU A 241 -9.88 1.71 13.14
C GLU A 241 -10.32 1.25 11.76
N ASP A 242 -11.20 0.26 11.78
CA ASP A 242 -11.97 -0.13 10.63
C ASP A 242 -13.06 0.94 10.39
N GLU A 243 -12.94 1.65 9.28
CA GLU A 243 -13.69 2.88 9.01
C GLU A 243 -14.29 2.89 7.61
N SER A 244 -15.13 3.88 7.32
CA SER A 244 -16.03 3.86 6.14
C SER A 244 -15.46 4.48 4.86
N ARG A 245 -14.24 5.05 4.88
CA ARG A 245 -13.57 5.57 3.68
C ARG A 245 -13.05 4.45 2.80
N ASP A 246 -12.58 3.36 3.41
CA ASP A 246 -12.21 2.12 2.72
C ASP A 246 -13.46 1.39 2.22
N ASP A 247 -13.54 1.14 0.91
CA ASP A 247 -14.68 0.45 0.27
C ASP A 247 -14.70 -1.08 0.50
N LYS A 248 -13.58 -1.65 0.95
CA LYS A 248 -13.34 -3.08 1.21
C LYS A 248 -13.64 -4.01 0.04
N LEU A 249 -13.66 -3.50 -1.20
CA LEU A 249 -13.85 -4.34 -2.38
C LEU A 249 -12.70 -5.35 -2.51
N GLY A 250 -13.01 -6.56 -2.96
CA GLY A 250 -12.00 -7.64 -3.09
C GLY A 250 -11.61 -8.33 -1.78
N THR A 251 -12.01 -7.78 -0.62
CA THR A 251 -11.61 -8.30 0.69
C THR A 251 -12.52 -9.44 1.16
N GLN A 252 -11.94 -10.43 1.85
CA GLN A 252 -12.67 -11.51 2.51
C GLN A 252 -12.10 -11.75 3.92
N PRO A 253 -12.93 -11.83 4.97
CA PRO A 253 -12.45 -12.16 6.30
C PRO A 253 -11.70 -13.49 6.32
N ILE A 254 -10.52 -13.51 6.95
CA ILE A 254 -9.62 -14.69 6.94
C ILE A 254 -9.71 -15.53 8.23
N GLY A 255 -10.67 -15.23 9.10
CA GLY A 255 -10.97 -15.99 10.31
C GLY A 255 -11.03 -15.15 11.58
N PRO A 256 -11.51 -15.74 12.68
CA PRO A 256 -11.77 -15.01 13.93
C PRO A 256 -10.50 -14.56 14.67
N THR A 257 -9.34 -15.10 14.33
CA THR A 257 -8.05 -14.69 14.91
C THR A 257 -7.48 -13.44 14.25
N HIS A 258 -7.98 -13.07 13.06
CA HIS A 258 -7.55 -11.90 12.30
C HIS A 258 -8.75 -10.99 11.91
N PRO A 259 -9.49 -10.45 12.88
CA PRO A 259 -10.68 -9.65 12.62
C PRO A 259 -10.38 -8.18 12.28
N ASP A 260 -9.17 -7.69 12.55
CA ASP A 260 -8.86 -6.26 12.46
C ASP A 260 -8.45 -5.87 11.03
N TYR A 261 -8.88 -4.71 10.54
CA TYR A 261 -8.70 -4.31 9.13
C TYR A 261 -8.26 -2.85 8.94
N GLY A 262 -7.99 -2.09 10.02
CA GLY A 262 -7.77 -0.64 9.91
C GLY A 262 -6.49 -0.23 9.17
N MET A 263 -5.46 -1.08 9.07
CA MET A 263 -4.13 -0.64 8.65
C MET A 263 -4.08 0.01 7.26
N ASN A 264 -4.88 -0.46 6.28
CA ASN A 264 -4.93 0.12 4.94
C ASN A 264 -5.29 1.63 4.96
N SER A 265 -6.30 2.01 5.74
CA SER A 265 -6.80 3.39 5.82
C SER A 265 -5.86 4.37 6.52
N TRP A 266 -4.83 3.85 7.19
CA TRP A 266 -3.96 4.62 8.07
C TRP A 266 -2.48 4.53 7.71
N SER A 267 -2.16 3.99 6.53
CA SER A 267 -0.78 3.75 6.16
C SER A 267 -0.48 3.90 4.67
N VAL A 268 0.82 3.91 4.37
CA VAL A 268 1.38 3.78 3.02
C VAL A 268 2.07 2.42 2.94
N GLY A 269 1.58 1.55 2.06
CA GLY A 269 2.27 0.30 1.69
C GLY A 269 3.37 0.53 0.65
N ILE A 270 4.56 -0.01 0.91
CA ILE A 270 5.68 -0.07 -0.04
C ILE A 270 6.09 -1.52 -0.23
N GLU A 271 6.12 -1.95 -1.49
CA GLU A 271 6.51 -3.29 -1.91
C GLU A 271 7.94 -3.29 -2.45
N ILE A 272 8.80 -4.13 -1.89
CA ILE A 272 10.20 -4.24 -2.29
C ILE A 272 10.33 -5.49 -3.15
N VAL A 273 10.87 -5.36 -4.37
CA VAL A 273 11.06 -6.52 -5.26
C VAL A 273 12.12 -7.43 -4.67
N HIS A 274 11.67 -8.52 -4.04
CA HIS A 274 12.50 -9.47 -3.32
C HIS A 274 11.79 -10.82 -3.20
N VAL A 275 12.59 -11.89 -3.17
CA VAL A 275 12.14 -13.26 -2.90
C VAL A 275 12.98 -13.77 -1.73
N GLY A 276 12.34 -14.13 -0.60
CA GLY A 276 13.05 -14.62 0.57
C GLY A 276 13.98 -15.80 0.25
N GLY A 277 15.20 -15.78 0.81
CA GLY A 277 16.26 -16.75 0.50
C GLY A 277 17.02 -16.51 -0.80
N SER A 278 16.71 -15.45 -1.56
CA SER A 278 17.43 -15.12 -2.81
C SER A 278 18.74 -14.35 -2.59
N GLY A 279 19.06 -13.97 -1.36
CA GLY A 279 20.25 -13.21 -0.99
C GLY A 279 19.89 -11.85 -0.39
N ASP A 280 20.84 -10.91 -0.40
CA ASP A 280 20.66 -9.57 0.14
C ASP A 280 19.96 -8.63 -0.87
N TYR A 281 19.44 -7.51 -0.38
CA TYR A 281 18.84 -6.45 -1.18
C TYR A 281 19.95 -5.64 -1.87
N PRO A 282 19.89 -5.38 -3.18
CA PRO A 282 20.85 -4.50 -3.85
C PRO A 282 20.91 -3.12 -3.20
N LYS A 283 22.12 -2.59 -3.02
CA LYS A 283 22.33 -1.26 -2.41
C LYS A 283 21.50 -0.16 -3.08
N VAL A 284 21.41 -0.18 -4.41
CA VAL A 284 20.63 0.81 -5.18
C VAL A 284 19.12 0.72 -4.93
N GLN A 285 18.61 -0.47 -4.60
CA GLN A 285 17.21 -0.67 -4.19
C GLN A 285 16.97 -0.05 -2.81
N LEU A 286 17.90 -0.25 -1.87
CA LEU A 286 17.83 0.32 -0.52
C LEU A 286 17.98 1.84 -0.53
N GLU A 287 18.89 2.39 -1.34
CA GLU A 287 19.03 3.85 -1.53
C GLU A 287 17.76 4.47 -2.12
N ALA A 288 17.11 3.78 -3.06
CA ALA A 288 15.82 4.20 -3.60
C ALA A 288 14.73 4.20 -2.53
N LEU A 289 14.72 3.18 -1.66
CA LEU A 289 13.80 3.11 -0.53
C LEU A 289 14.05 4.23 0.50
N ASP A 290 15.30 4.56 0.82
CA ASP A 290 15.64 5.69 1.70
C ASP A 290 15.05 7.00 1.19
N GLY A 291 15.27 7.28 -0.10
CA GLY A 291 14.76 8.48 -0.75
C GLY A 291 13.23 8.48 -0.81
N LEU A 292 12.60 7.33 -1.04
CA LEU A 292 11.14 7.18 -1.03
C LEU A 292 10.55 7.46 0.36
N VAL A 293 11.15 6.94 1.43
CA VAL A 293 10.74 7.24 2.81
C VAL A 293 10.90 8.74 3.09
N ALA A 294 11.99 9.36 2.64
CA ALA A 294 12.20 10.81 2.79
C ALA A 294 11.14 11.64 2.05
N TYR A 295 10.79 11.21 0.84
CA TYR A 295 9.72 11.83 0.07
C TYR A 295 8.36 11.74 0.80
N ILE A 296 8.01 10.57 1.34
CA ILE A 296 6.76 10.37 2.07
C ILE A 296 6.71 11.26 3.32
N ASP A 297 7.78 11.29 4.11
CA ASP A 297 7.87 12.13 5.30
C ASP A 297 7.73 13.63 4.93
N ALA A 298 8.38 14.07 3.85
CA ALA A 298 8.25 15.44 3.34
C ALA A 298 6.85 15.77 2.80
N TYR A 299 6.20 14.81 2.13
CA TYR A 299 4.84 14.96 1.58
C TYR A 299 3.81 15.23 2.68
N TYR A 300 3.88 14.48 3.79
CA TYR A 300 2.97 14.68 4.93
C TYR A 300 3.43 15.77 5.89
N GLY A 301 4.72 16.14 5.86
CA GLY A 301 5.32 17.11 6.77
C GLY A 301 5.59 16.55 8.16
N PHE A 302 5.55 15.23 8.33
CA PHE A 302 5.86 14.52 9.56
C PHE A 302 6.31 13.08 9.27
N GLU A 303 7.01 12.48 10.22
CA GLU A 303 7.49 11.10 10.10
C GLU A 303 6.45 10.09 10.57
N SER A 304 6.03 9.21 9.67
CA SER A 304 5.15 8.08 10.02
C SER A 304 5.92 7.00 10.79
N THR A 305 5.28 6.20 11.63
CA THR A 305 5.94 5.02 12.21
C THR A 305 6.17 3.97 11.12
N ILE A 306 7.37 3.40 11.02
CA ILE A 306 7.67 2.34 10.06
C ILE A 306 7.47 0.97 10.72
N ILE A 307 6.70 0.10 10.06
CA ILE A 307 6.49 -1.30 10.47
C ILE A 307 6.66 -2.22 9.26
N ASP A 308 6.85 -3.51 9.51
CA ASP A 308 6.68 -4.54 8.49
C ASP A 308 5.28 -5.16 8.57
N HIS A 309 4.93 -5.95 7.56
CA HIS A 309 3.63 -6.60 7.49
C HIS A 309 3.40 -7.62 8.62
N LYS A 310 4.47 -8.26 9.13
CA LYS A 310 4.41 -9.18 10.28
C LYS A 310 4.03 -8.50 11.58
N ALA A 311 4.37 -7.22 11.76
CA ALA A 311 3.90 -6.48 12.92
C ALA A 311 2.36 -6.37 12.95
N TRP A 312 1.71 -6.31 11.78
CA TRP A 312 0.25 -6.24 11.65
C TRP A 312 -0.44 -7.61 11.74
N ARG A 313 0.11 -8.64 11.08
CA ARG A 313 -0.44 -10.00 11.07
C ARG A 313 0.64 -11.04 11.37
N ASP A 314 0.48 -11.75 12.47
CA ASP A 314 1.33 -12.89 12.81
C ASP A 314 1.24 -13.98 11.71
N GLY A 315 2.39 -14.52 11.33
CA GLY A 315 2.47 -15.58 10.32
C GLY A 315 2.43 -15.13 8.87
N ASN A 316 2.37 -13.82 8.59
CA ASN A 316 2.75 -13.31 7.28
C ASN A 316 4.19 -13.67 6.93
N SER A 317 4.45 -13.96 5.65
CA SER A 317 5.77 -14.36 5.18
C SER A 317 6.67 -13.16 4.86
N ASP A 318 6.11 -12.05 4.40
CA ASP A 318 6.80 -10.78 4.14
C ASP A 318 6.89 -9.89 5.40
N THR A 319 7.94 -9.11 5.61
CA THR A 319 9.22 -9.02 4.86
C THR A 319 10.15 -10.17 5.20
N SER A 320 11.09 -10.51 4.31
CA SER A 320 11.99 -11.64 4.48
C SER A 320 12.95 -11.47 5.69
N PRO A 321 13.49 -12.56 6.26
CA PRO A 321 14.46 -12.46 7.36
C PRO A 321 15.70 -11.62 7.04
N GLU A 322 16.09 -11.58 5.76
CA GLU A 322 17.20 -10.77 5.26
C GLU A 322 16.96 -9.26 5.48
N PHE A 323 15.71 -8.82 5.54
CA PHE A 323 15.36 -7.41 5.73
C PHE A 323 15.42 -6.95 7.20
N ALA A 324 15.53 -7.87 8.16
CA ALA A 324 15.33 -7.54 9.58
C ALA A 324 16.28 -6.45 10.12
N ALA A 325 17.54 -6.44 9.69
CA ALA A 325 18.49 -5.41 10.08
C ALA A 325 18.17 -4.05 9.44
N TYR A 326 17.75 -4.03 8.18
CA TYR A 326 17.32 -2.82 7.49
C TYR A 326 16.04 -2.26 8.13
N LEU A 327 15.08 -3.11 8.48
CA LEU A 327 13.86 -2.68 9.18
C LEU A 327 14.19 -1.96 10.49
N ALA A 328 15.11 -2.50 11.30
CA ALA A 328 15.56 -1.86 12.52
C ALA A 328 16.19 -0.49 12.24
N ASN A 329 17.05 -0.39 11.22
CA ASN A 329 17.65 0.88 10.82
C ASN A 329 16.61 1.89 10.32
N TYR A 330 15.60 1.46 9.56
CA TYR A 330 14.50 2.32 9.12
C TYR A 330 13.65 2.81 10.29
N GLN A 331 13.41 1.96 11.29
CA GLN A 331 12.66 2.34 12.49
C GLN A 331 13.41 3.36 13.36
N GLU A 332 14.75 3.33 13.37
CA GLU A 332 15.57 4.22 14.20
C GLU A 332 16.03 5.48 13.46
N THR A 333 16.54 5.32 12.25
CA THR A 333 17.29 6.35 11.50
C THR A 333 16.71 6.66 10.13
N ARG A 334 15.73 5.86 9.69
CA ARG A 334 14.95 6.05 8.46
C ARG A 334 15.76 5.89 7.17
N THR A 335 16.89 5.21 7.27
CA THR A 335 17.77 4.78 6.17
C THR A 335 18.18 3.33 6.37
N HIS A 336 18.58 2.66 5.30
CA HIS A 336 19.04 1.28 5.36
C HIS A 336 20.37 1.12 6.10
N ASP A 337 21.25 2.12 6.09
CA ASP A 337 22.63 2.03 6.61
C ASP A 337 22.78 2.46 8.08
N GLY A 338 21.68 2.84 8.72
CA GLY A 338 21.68 3.26 10.12
C GLY A 338 22.25 4.68 10.32
N GLN A 339 22.43 5.47 9.26
CA GLN A 339 22.87 6.85 9.36
C GLN A 339 21.65 7.78 9.32
N SER A 340 21.56 8.71 10.28
CA SER A 340 20.52 9.74 10.26
C SER A 340 20.61 10.60 8.99
N ARG A 341 19.43 10.99 8.47
CA ARG A 341 19.27 11.85 7.29
C ARG A 341 19.58 13.31 7.58
#